data_AF-A0AAV1L0V8-F1
#
_entry.id   AF-A0AAV1L0V8-F1
#
_cell.length_a   1.000
_cell.length_b   1.000
_cell.length_c   1.000
_cell.angle_alpha   90.00
_cell.angle_beta   90.00
_cell.angle_gamma   90.00
#
_symmetry.space_group_name_H-M   'P 1'
#
loop_
_entity.id
_entity.type
_entity.pdbx_description
1 polymer ?
#
loop_
_entity_poly.entity_id
_entity_poly.type
_entity_poly.pdbx_seq_one_letter_code
_entity_poly.pdbx_strand_id
1 'polypeptide(L)'
;MISLIIPPKDQISRVSKILADEFGTAFNIKSHVNRLSVLGAITSVQHRLKLYTKVPPNGLVIYCGTIVTEEGKEKKVNIDFEPFNPINTSM
;
A
#
# COMPACT_ATOMS: atom_id res chain seq x y z
N MET A 1 -0.33 -8.50 -4.45
CA MET A 1 -0.18 -7.96 -3.09
C MET A 1 0.79 -6.80 -3.17
N ILE A 2 0.48 -5.70 -2.49
CA ILE A 2 1.30 -4.49 -2.38
C ILE A 2 1.75 -4.40 -0.93
N SER A 3 3.06 -4.22 -0.74
CA SER A 3 3.68 -3.91 0.54
C SER A 3 4.30 -2.53 0.43
N LEU A 4 3.89 -1.62 1.31
CA LEU A 4 4.43 -0.27 1.39
C LEU A 4 5.06 -0.09 2.76
N ILE A 5 6.35 0.23 2.77
CA ILE A 5 7.11 0.50 3.98
C ILE A 5 7.57 1.95 3.94
N ILE A 6 7.17 2.73 4.95
CA ILE A 6 7.50 4.15 5.06
C ILE A 6 8.45 4.32 6.24
N PRO A 7 9.71 4.72 6.00
CA PRO A 7 10.65 4.95 7.08
C PRO A 7 10.22 6.16 7.92
N PRO A 8 10.63 6.20 9.20
CA PRO A 8 10.37 7.36 10.03
C PRO A 8 11.10 8.57 9.44
N LYS A 9 10.49 9.76 9.57
CA LYS A 9 10.94 11.04 8.98
C LYS A 9 10.66 11.24 7.48
N ASP A 10 10.11 10.26 6.77
CA ASP A 10 9.64 10.51 5.40
C ASP A 10 8.33 11.31 5.39
N GLN A 11 8.03 11.95 4.26
CA GLN A 11 6.82 12.74 4.09
C GLN A 11 5.72 11.92 3.42
N ILE A 12 4.53 11.92 4.01
CA ILE A 12 3.33 11.30 3.42
C ILE A 12 3.03 11.84 2.01
N SER A 13 3.33 13.13 1.76
CA SER A 13 3.16 13.75 0.44
C SER A 13 4.01 13.07 -0.63
N ARG A 14 5.26 12.73 -0.30
CA ARG A 14 6.17 12.02 -1.21
C ARG A 14 5.64 10.63 -1.55
N VAL A 15 5.20 9.89 -0.53
CA VAL A 15 4.61 8.55 -0.72
C VAL A 15 3.32 8.62 -1.53
N SER A 16 2.48 9.62 -1.29
CA SER A 16 1.25 9.85 -2.06
C SER A 16 1.54 10.10 -3.54
N LYS A 17 2.61 10.85 -3.84
CA LYS A 17 3.06 11.10 -5.21
C LYS A 17 3.54 9.80 -5.88
N ILE A 18 4.39 9.02 -5.20
CA ILE A 18 4.85 7.72 -5.71
C ILE A 18 3.66 6.81 -6.04
N LEU A 19 2.67 6.71 -5.14
CA LEU A 19 1.47 5.91 -5.38
C LEU A 19 0.64 6.42 -6.58
N ALA A 20 0.61 7.73 -6.85
CA ALA A 20 -0.08 8.28 -8.00
C ALA A 20 0.65 7.95 -9.32
N ASP A 21 1.98 8.03 -9.32
CA ASP A 21 2.81 7.65 -10.47
C ASP A 21 2.70 6.14 -10.76
N GLU A 22 2.70 5.30 -9.70
CA GLU A 22 2.48 3.85 -9.80
C GLU A 22 1.07 3.51 -10.27
N PHE A 23 0.05 4.30 -9.90
CA PHE A 23 -1.32 4.11 -10.41
C PHE A 23 -1.39 4.28 -11.93
N GLY A 24 -0.73 5.31 -12.46
CA GLY A 24 -0.64 5.54 -13.91
C GLY A 24 0.10 4.42 -14.63
N THR A 25 1.19 3.92 -14.04
CA THR A 25 1.98 2.82 -14.60
C THR A 25 1.21 1.50 -14.57
N ALA A 26 0.49 1.21 -13.48
CA ALA A 26 -0.32 0.01 -13.31
C ALA A 26 -1.48 -0.07 -14.33
N PHE A 27 -1.92 1.05 -14.89
CA PHE A 27 -2.94 1.06 -15.94
C PHE A 27 -2.48 0.36 -17.23
N ASN A 28 -1.17 0.36 -17.51
CA ASN A 28 -0.57 -0.28 -18.69
C ASN A 28 -0.45 -1.81 -18.57
N ILE A 29 -0.82 -2.41 -17.43
CA ILE A 29 -0.81 -3.87 -17.26
C ILE A 29 -1.79 -4.51 -18.25
N LYS A 30 -1.29 -5.47 -19.04
CA LYS A 30 -2.06 -6.16 -20.09
C LYS A 30 -3.13 -7.10 -19.54
N SER A 31 -2.83 -7.82 -18.45
CA SER A 31 -3.81 -8.73 -17.81
C SER A 31 -4.89 -7.92 -17.10
N HIS A 32 -6.14 -8.06 -17.54
CA HIS A 32 -7.28 -7.36 -16.96
C HIS A 32 -7.45 -7.65 -15.46
N VAL A 33 -7.34 -8.92 -15.05
CA VAL A 33 -7.49 -9.36 -13.66
C VAL A 33 -6.39 -8.77 -12.77
N ASN A 34 -5.14 -8.79 -13.24
CA ASN A 34 -4.02 -8.23 -12.49
C ASN A 34 -4.11 -6.70 -12.42
N ARG A 35 -4.50 -6.05 -13.51
CA ARG A 35 -4.69 -4.60 -13.55
C ARG A 35 -5.73 -4.16 -12.52
N LEU A 36 -6.90 -4.78 -12.50
CA LEU A 36 -7.94 -4.46 -11.50
C LEU A 36 -7.46 -4.70 -10.07
N SER A 37 -6.73 -5.80 -9.84
CA SER A 37 -6.20 -6.13 -8.52
C SER A 37 -5.18 -5.11 -8.02
N VAL A 38 -4.26 -4.66 -8.89
CA VAL A 38 -3.23 -3.67 -8.56
C VAL A 38 -3.85 -2.28 -8.38
N LEU A 39 -4.70 -1.83 -9.31
CA LEU A 39 -5.36 -0.53 -9.20
C LEU A 39 -6.21 -0.44 -7.92
N GLY A 40 -6.99 -1.49 -7.61
CA GLY A 40 -7.79 -1.55 -6.39
C GLY A 40 -6.95 -1.52 -5.11
N ALA A 41 -5.79 -2.17 -5.12
CA ALA A 41 -4.86 -2.14 -3.99
C ALA A 41 -4.23 -0.75 -3.79
N ILE A 42 -3.77 -0.10 -4.87
CA ILE A 42 -3.19 1.26 -4.80
C ILE A 42 -4.22 2.26 -4.27
N THR A 43 -5.46 2.25 -4.79
CA THR A 43 -6.53 3.14 -4.31
C THR A 43 -6.83 2.92 -2.83
N SER A 44 -6.80 1.65 -2.39
CA SER A 44 -7.03 1.33 -0.97
C SER A 44 -5.91 1.85 -0.07
N VAL A 45 -4.65 1.75 -0.49
CA VAL A 45 -3.50 2.31 0.23
C VAL A 45 -3.57 3.82 0.27
N GLN A 46 -3.92 4.49 -0.84
CA GLN A 46 -4.09 5.95 -0.87
C GLN A 46 -5.17 6.42 0.11
N HIS A 47 -6.29 5.70 0.22
CA HIS A 47 -7.32 6.01 1.23
C HIS A 47 -6.82 5.83 2.65
N ARG A 48 -6.08 4.76 2.95
CA ARG A 48 -5.49 4.55 4.29
C ARG A 48 -4.46 5.62 4.62
N LEU A 49 -3.62 5.98 3.65
CA LEU A 49 -2.56 6.98 3.82
C LEU A 49 -3.14 8.36 4.15
N LYS A 50 -4.32 8.72 3.63
CA LYS A 50 -5.02 9.98 3.98
C LYS A 50 -5.44 10.06 5.45
N LEU A 51 -5.62 8.94 6.14
CA LEU A 51 -5.96 8.92 7.57
C LEU A 51 -4.78 9.36 8.45
N TYR A 52 -3.56 9.21 7.95
CA TYR A 52 -2.35 9.61 8.64
C TYR A 52 -1.94 11.02 8.17
N THR A 53 -1.83 11.97 9.11
CA THR A 53 -1.34 13.33 8.80
C THR A 53 0.20 13.42 8.89
N LYS A 54 0.81 12.55 9.71
CA LYS A 54 2.27 12.44 9.89
C LYS A 54 2.67 10.97 9.95
N VAL A 55 3.88 10.65 9.50
CA VAL A 55 4.46 9.31 9.66
C VAL A 55 4.77 9.08 11.14
N PRO A 56 4.36 7.94 11.74
CA PRO A 56 4.71 7.59 13.12
C PRO A 56 6.23 7.54 13.34
N PRO A 57 6.70 7.69 14.60
CA PRO A 57 8.13 7.77 14.92
C PRO A 57 8.91 6.49 14.59
N ASN A 58 8.26 5.32 14.54
CA ASN A 58 8.90 4.07 14.12
C ASN A 58 8.71 3.73 12.63
N GLY A 59 7.97 4.56 11.90
CA GLY A 59 7.58 4.31 10.51
C GLY A 59 6.17 3.76 10.37
N LEU A 60 5.76 3.48 9.15
CA LEU A 60 4.43 2.94 8.84
C LEU A 60 4.55 1.81 7.83
N VAL A 61 3.92 0.68 8.14
CA VAL A 61 3.84 -0.46 7.22
C VAL A 61 2.39 -0.64 6.81
N ILE A 62 2.15 -0.72 5.50
CA ILE A 62 0.84 -0.97 4.92
C ILE A 62 0.93 -2.17 3.97
N TYR A 63 0.17 -3.20 4.26
CA TYR A 63 -0.06 -4.33 3.37
C TYR A 63 -1.46 -4.26 2.79
N CYS A 64 -1.54 -4.32 1.46
CA CYS A 64 -2.82 -4.38 0.76
C CYS A 64 -2.81 -5.47 -0.31
N GLY A 65 -3.86 -6.29 -0.36
CA GLY A 65 -4.01 -7.26 -1.42
C GLY A 65 -5.30 -8.05 -1.29
N THR A 66 -5.61 -8.79 -2.34
CA THR A 66 -6.64 -9.83 -2.31
C THR A 66 -5.98 -11.17 -2.05
N ILE A 67 -6.49 -11.90 -1.06
CA ILE A 67 -6.14 -13.30 -0.82
C ILE A 67 -7.36 -14.17 -1.12
N VAL A 68 -7.12 -15.35 -1.68
CA VAL A 68 -8.16 -16.37 -1.83
C VAL A 68 -8.16 -17.20 -0.55
N THR A 69 -9.31 -17.27 0.12
CA THR A 69 -9.49 -18.11 1.31
C THR A 69 -9.67 -19.58 0.90
N GLU A 70 -9.49 -20.53 1.83
CA GLU A 70 -9.67 -21.96 1.55
C GLU A 70 -11.09 -22.31 1.05
N GLU A 71 -12.09 -21.48 1.36
CA GLU A 71 -13.46 -21.58 0.82
C GLU A 71 -13.61 -21.05 -0.63
N GLY A 72 -12.51 -20.66 -1.30
CA GLY A 72 -12.52 -20.09 -2.65
C GLY A 72 -13.05 -18.65 -2.74
N LYS A 73 -13.35 -18.00 -1.61
CA LYS A 73 -13.80 -16.60 -1.59
C LYS A 73 -12.61 -15.65 -1.61
N GLU A 74 -12.69 -14.61 -2.44
CA GLU A 74 -11.74 -13.50 -2.45
C GLU A 74 -11.96 -12.60 -1.24
N LYS A 75 -10.91 -12.39 -0.44
CA LYS A 75 -10.91 -11.47 0.69
C LYS A 75 -9.90 -10.36 0.45
N LYS A 76 -10.37 -9.11 0.53
CA LYS A 76 -9.48 -7.94 0.57
C LYS A 76 -8.86 -7.84 1.95
N VAL A 77 -7.53 -7.79 1.98
CA VAL A 77 -6.71 -7.67 3.18
C VAL A 77 -6.05 -6.30 3.14
N ASN A 78 -6.28 -5.55 4.22
CA ASN A 78 -5.72 -4.22 4.43
C ASN A 78 -5.21 -4.22 5.87
N ILE A 79 -3.89 -4.24 6.02
CA ILE A 79 -3.25 -4.26 7.33
C ILE A 79 -2.30 -3.06 7.36
N ASP A 80 -2.56 -2.12 8.27
CA ASP A 80 -1.70 -0.98 8.57
C ASP A 80 -1.30 -1.01 10.03
N PHE A 81 0.00 -0.93 10.31
CA PHE A 81 0.51 -0.89 11.67
C PHE A 81 1.84 -0.14 11.77
N GLU A 82 2.10 0.35 12.98
CA GLU A 82 3.41 0.89 13.35
C GLU A 82 4.30 -0.25 13.87
N PRO A 83 5.50 -0.45 13.31
CA PRO A 83 6.44 -1.46 13.77
C PRO A 83 7.04 -1.08 15.14
N PHE A 84 7.41 -2.08 15.94
CA PHE A 84 7.99 -1.85 17.27
C PHE A 84 9.39 -1.23 17.24
N ASN A 85 10.12 -1.44 16.15
CA ASN A 85 11.45 -0.89 15.90
C ASN A 85 11.42 0.02 14.66
N PRO A 86 12.17 1.13 14.66
CA PRO A 86 12.24 2.04 13.53
C PRO A 86 12.80 1.34 12.29
N ILE A 87 12.07 1.40 11.18
CA ILE A 87 12.49 0.77 9.93
C ILE A 87 13.44 1.71 9.18
N ASN A 88 14.67 1.27 8.93
CA ASN A 88 15.67 2.03 8.19
C ASN A 88 15.70 1.71 6.68
N THR A 89 14.73 0.93 6.20
CA THR A 89 14.71 0.39 4.83
C THR A 89 13.53 0.97 4.06
N SER A 90 13.84 1.77 3.04
CA SER A 90 12.92 2.13 1.97
C SER A 90 12.96 1.02 0.91
N MET A 91 11.92 0.18 0.84
CA MET A 91 11.65 -0.74 -0.28
C MET A 91 10.21 -0.59 -0.73
#